data_AF-C7M967-F1
#
_entry.id   AF-C7M967-F1
#
_cell.length_a   1.000
_cell.length_b   1.000
_cell.length_c   1.000
_cell.angle_alpha   90.00
_cell.angle_beta   90.00
_cell.angle_gamma   90.00
#
_symmetry.space_group_name_H-M   'P 1'
#
loop_
_entity.id
_entity.type
_entity.pdbx_description
1 polymer ?
#
loop_
_entity_poly.entity_id
_entity_poly.type
_entity_poly.pdbx_seq_one_letter_code
_entity_poly.pdbx_strand_id
1 'polypeptide(L)'
;MVITDEKLNKLLIGGYEKAVSEDKDTFIAFYAYLFDDNDPCTTCGNKLKGYWNKLVDEGKEKLRIKNNIIMAKKGQNTQEELANEQVGKLANDKCAFKLREGIGSLAMDFGSSELFNNDTITDEIAVRYLKINKNRIANFEVYPENWEELIK
;
A
#
# COMPACT_ATOMS: atom_id res chain seq x y z
N MET A 1 15.06 -5.31 -13.40
CA MET A 1 14.34 -6.24 -14.30
C MET A 1 13.02 -6.64 -13.66
N VAL A 2 11.90 -6.65 -14.40
CA VAL A 2 10.61 -7.13 -13.88
C VAL A 2 10.51 -8.64 -14.09
N ILE A 3 10.31 -9.40 -13.01
CA ILE A 3 10.13 -10.85 -12.98
C ILE A 3 8.64 -11.17 -13.16
N THR A 4 8.28 -11.88 -14.24
CA THR A 4 6.88 -12.23 -14.56
C THR A 4 6.79 -13.63 -15.16
N ASP A 5 5.61 -14.25 -15.06
CA ASP A 5 5.32 -15.56 -15.66
C ASP A 5 5.55 -15.58 -17.17
N GLU A 6 5.15 -14.51 -17.89
CA GLU A 6 5.35 -14.40 -19.32
C GLU A 6 6.84 -14.45 -19.70
N LYS A 7 7.67 -13.72 -18.97
CA LYS A 7 9.12 -13.69 -19.21
C LYS A 7 9.79 -15.01 -18.84
N LEU A 8 9.37 -15.64 -17.76
CA LEU A 8 9.87 -16.96 -17.38
C LEU A 8 9.52 -17.99 -18.46
N ASN A 9 8.28 -17.99 -18.96
CA ASN A 9 7.87 -18.90 -20.02
C ASN A 9 8.64 -18.68 -21.32
N LYS A 10 8.82 -17.42 -21.74
CA LYS A 10 9.64 -17.07 -22.93
C LYS A 10 11.08 -17.57 -22.79
N LEU A 11 11.68 -17.37 -21.63
CA LEU A 11 13.03 -17.87 -21.33
C LEU A 11 13.08 -19.41 -21.44
N LEU A 12 12.17 -20.12 -20.76
CA LEU A 12 12.15 -21.59 -20.74
C LEU A 12 11.90 -22.20 -22.12
N ILE A 13 11.04 -21.60 -22.95
CA ILE A 13 10.80 -22.02 -24.34
C ILE A 13 12.07 -21.88 -25.19
N GLY A 14 12.87 -20.84 -24.94
CA GLY A 14 14.14 -20.63 -25.65
C GLY A 14 15.19 -21.71 -25.38
N GLY A 15 15.08 -22.44 -24.27
CA GLY A 15 16.00 -23.51 -23.90
C GLY A 15 17.34 -23.03 -23.34
N TYR A 16 18.12 -23.97 -22.82
CA TYR A 16 19.36 -23.69 -22.10
C TYR A 16 20.41 -22.95 -22.95
N GLU A 17 20.64 -23.40 -24.17
CA GLU A 17 21.69 -22.82 -25.04
C GLU A 17 21.43 -21.32 -25.28
N LYS A 18 20.19 -20.97 -25.64
CA LYS A 18 19.76 -19.59 -25.85
C LYS A 18 19.83 -18.77 -24.57
N ALA A 19 19.43 -19.38 -23.44
CA ALA A 19 19.48 -18.73 -22.15
C ALA A 19 20.91 -18.38 -21.71
N VAL A 20 21.93 -19.14 -22.10
CA VAL A 20 23.33 -18.84 -21.75
C VAL A 20 24.02 -17.95 -22.79
N SER A 21 23.61 -17.98 -24.06
CA SER A 21 24.22 -17.19 -25.13
C SER A 21 23.62 -15.79 -25.28
N GLU A 22 22.30 -15.66 -25.16
CA GLU A 22 21.56 -14.43 -25.50
C GLU A 22 20.91 -13.79 -24.26
N ASP A 23 20.35 -14.60 -23.36
CA ASP A 23 19.52 -14.14 -22.23
C ASP A 23 20.15 -14.44 -20.85
N LYS A 24 21.48 -14.45 -20.77
CA LYS A 24 22.21 -14.94 -19.58
C LYS A 24 21.89 -14.16 -18.32
N ASP A 25 21.82 -12.83 -18.40
CA ASP A 25 21.50 -11.99 -17.26
C ASP A 25 20.05 -12.21 -16.78
N THR A 26 19.12 -12.36 -17.73
CA THR A 26 17.71 -12.70 -17.47
C THR A 26 17.62 -14.05 -16.77
N PHE A 27 18.32 -15.06 -17.28
CA PHE A 27 18.38 -16.40 -16.70
C PHE A 27 18.91 -16.38 -15.26
N ILE A 28 20.06 -15.75 -15.05
CA ILE A 28 20.68 -15.65 -13.72
C ILE A 28 19.77 -14.88 -12.76
N ALA A 29 19.15 -13.79 -13.21
CA ALA A 29 18.22 -13.02 -12.39
C ALA A 29 16.99 -13.84 -11.95
N PHE A 30 16.42 -14.67 -12.83
CA PHE A 30 15.33 -15.58 -12.47
C PHE A 30 15.78 -16.62 -11.45
N TYR A 31 16.94 -17.24 -11.66
CA TYR A 31 17.47 -18.22 -10.71
C TYR A 31 17.76 -17.59 -9.34
N ALA A 32 18.53 -16.50 -9.30
CA ALA A 32 18.87 -15.78 -8.07
C ALA A 32 17.61 -15.39 -7.29
N TYR A 33 16.63 -14.78 -7.99
CA TYR A 33 15.39 -14.35 -7.37
C TYR A 33 14.57 -15.51 -6.82
N LEU A 34 14.42 -16.62 -7.54
CA LEU A 34 13.53 -17.72 -7.13
C LEU A 34 14.14 -18.64 -6.07
N PHE A 35 15.47 -18.74 -6.03
CA PHE A 35 16.19 -19.67 -5.15
C PHE A 35 16.97 -18.97 -4.02
N ASP A 36 16.81 -17.65 -3.88
CA ASP A 36 17.44 -16.83 -2.83
C ASP A 36 18.99 -16.96 -2.83
N ASP A 37 19.57 -17.12 -4.03
CA ASP A 37 21.01 -17.15 -4.25
C ASP A 37 21.48 -15.74 -4.63
N ASN A 38 22.14 -15.07 -3.68
CA ASN A 38 22.52 -13.66 -3.83
C ASN A 38 23.78 -13.45 -4.69
N ASP A 39 24.57 -14.50 -4.94
CA ASP A 39 25.80 -14.42 -5.74
C ASP A 39 26.04 -15.73 -6.51
N PRO A 40 25.15 -16.06 -7.47
CA PRO A 40 25.28 -17.30 -8.24
C PRO A 40 26.50 -17.22 -9.16
N CYS A 41 27.28 -18.31 -9.24
CA CYS A 41 28.42 -18.35 -10.17
C CYS A 41 27.93 -18.26 -11.62
N THR A 42 28.26 -17.17 -12.30
CA THR A 42 27.82 -16.92 -13.68
C THR A 42 28.77 -17.50 -14.74
N THR A 43 29.96 -17.95 -14.35
CA THR A 43 30.99 -18.45 -15.29
C THR A 43 31.15 -19.98 -15.27
N CYS A 44 30.64 -20.64 -14.23
CA CYS A 44 30.79 -22.07 -14.01
C CYS A 44 29.76 -22.87 -14.84
N GLY A 45 30.13 -23.38 -16.02
CA GLY A 45 29.21 -24.09 -16.94
C GLY A 45 28.38 -25.22 -16.30
N ASN A 46 28.99 -26.06 -15.45
CA ASN A 46 28.26 -27.12 -14.75
C ASN A 46 27.22 -26.58 -13.75
N LYS A 47 27.53 -25.44 -13.08
CA LYS A 47 26.57 -24.79 -12.18
C LYS A 47 25.44 -24.15 -12.96
N LEU A 48 25.73 -23.49 -14.08
CA LEU A 48 24.71 -22.92 -14.97
C LEU A 48 23.70 -23.97 -15.43
N LYS A 49 24.17 -25.16 -15.83
CA LYS A 49 23.28 -26.26 -16.18
C LYS A 49 22.42 -26.73 -15.00
N GLY A 50 23.00 -26.80 -13.80
CA GLY A 50 22.27 -27.11 -12.57
C GLY A 50 21.20 -26.06 -12.23
N TYR A 51 21.52 -24.77 -12.36
CA TYR A 51 20.59 -23.67 -12.16
C TYR A 51 19.44 -23.73 -13.16
N TRP A 52 19.73 -24.05 -14.42
CA TRP A 52 18.73 -24.21 -15.47
C TRP A 52 17.76 -25.35 -15.17
N ASN A 53 18.27 -26.54 -14.82
CA ASN A 53 17.42 -27.69 -14.50
C ASN A 53 16.46 -27.37 -13.36
N LYS A 54 16.96 -26.75 -12.27
CA LYS A 54 16.10 -26.30 -11.18
C LYS A 54 15.05 -25.29 -11.64
N LEU A 55 15.40 -24.37 -12.54
CA LEU A 55 14.46 -23.39 -13.06
C LEU A 55 13.36 -24.02 -13.92
N VAL A 56 13.69 -25.04 -14.72
CA VAL A 56 12.72 -25.83 -15.50
C VAL A 56 11.79 -26.61 -14.57
N ASP A 57 12.33 -27.28 -13.56
CA ASP A 57 11.60 -28.20 -12.68
C ASP A 57 10.71 -27.44 -11.67
N GLU A 58 11.24 -26.37 -11.07
CA GLU A 58 10.63 -25.71 -9.91
C GLU A 58 10.26 -24.23 -10.16
N GLY A 59 10.73 -23.62 -11.26
CA GLY A 59 10.71 -22.17 -11.43
C GLY A 59 9.31 -21.56 -11.41
N LYS A 60 8.34 -22.21 -12.05
CA LYS A 60 6.94 -21.74 -12.08
C LYS A 60 6.30 -21.74 -10.69
N GLU A 61 6.47 -22.82 -9.94
CA GLU A 61 5.88 -22.95 -8.61
C GLU A 61 6.55 -21.99 -7.62
N LYS A 62 7.86 -21.83 -7.69
CA LYS A 62 8.57 -20.82 -6.88
C LYS A 62 8.13 -19.41 -7.19
N LEU A 63 7.90 -19.08 -8.47
CA LEU A 63 7.41 -17.76 -8.85
C LEU A 63 6.02 -17.49 -8.29
N ARG A 64 5.12 -18.48 -8.38
CA ARG A 64 3.78 -18.42 -7.78
C ARG A 64 3.84 -18.20 -6.27
N ILE A 65 4.68 -18.96 -5.57
CA ILE A 65 4.90 -18.81 -4.12
C ILE A 65 5.44 -17.42 -3.79
N LYS A 66 6.45 -16.93 -4.51
CA LYS A 66 7.00 -15.57 -4.29
C LYS A 66 5.97 -14.48 -4.53
N ASN A 67 5.14 -14.60 -5.57
CA ASN A 67 4.05 -13.67 -5.83
C ASN A 67 3.03 -13.70 -4.69
N ASN A 68 2.62 -14.87 -4.21
CA ASN A 68 1.70 -15.01 -3.08
C ASN A 68 2.28 -14.43 -1.79
N ILE A 69 3.56 -14.67 -1.52
CA ILE A 69 4.28 -14.08 -0.37
C ILE A 69 4.33 -12.56 -0.53
N ILE A 70 4.60 -12.01 -1.71
CA ILE A 70 4.58 -10.57 -1.94
C ILE A 70 3.17 -10.00 -1.74
N MET A 71 2.13 -10.68 -2.19
CA MET A 71 0.74 -10.24 -1.97
C MET A 71 0.36 -10.31 -0.48
N ALA A 72 0.77 -11.38 0.22
CA ALA A 72 0.59 -11.52 1.66
C ALA A 72 1.42 -10.49 2.46
N LYS A 73 2.67 -10.23 2.06
CA LYS A 73 3.54 -9.19 2.62
C LYS A 73 3.08 -7.79 2.26
N LYS A 74 2.43 -7.57 1.11
CA LYS A 74 1.75 -6.31 0.82
C LYS A 74 0.56 -6.13 1.73
N GLY A 75 -0.20 -7.19 2.00
CA GLY A 75 -1.29 -7.22 2.98
C GLY A 75 -0.83 -7.07 4.44
N GLN A 76 0.37 -7.57 4.78
CA GLN A 76 0.98 -7.47 6.12
C GLN A 76 1.80 -6.19 6.32
N ASN A 77 2.49 -5.67 5.31
CA ASN A 77 3.11 -4.33 5.36
C ASN A 77 2.02 -3.25 5.39
N THR A 78 0.85 -3.46 4.76
CA THR A 78 -0.32 -2.61 5.06
C THR A 78 -0.86 -2.84 6.47
N GLN A 79 -0.53 -3.94 7.16
CA GLN A 79 -0.95 -4.19 8.53
C GLN A 79 0.05 -3.68 9.59
N GLU A 80 1.35 -3.63 9.26
CA GLU A 80 2.44 -3.13 10.10
C GLU A 80 2.66 -1.61 9.90
N GLU A 81 2.38 -1.08 8.70
CA GLU A 81 2.03 0.34 8.57
C GLU A 81 0.72 0.63 9.31
N LEU A 82 -0.29 -0.26 9.35
CA LEU A 82 -1.52 -0.08 10.17
C LEU A 82 -1.36 -0.25 11.66
N ALA A 83 -0.23 -0.76 12.16
CA ALA A 83 0.03 -0.75 13.59
C ALA A 83 0.60 0.60 14.03
N ASN A 84 1.33 1.28 13.15
CA ASN A 84 1.76 2.68 13.34
C ASN A 84 0.79 3.71 12.73
N GLU A 85 -0.16 3.26 11.90
CA GLU A 85 -1.26 3.98 11.26
C GLU A 85 -2.61 3.52 11.85
N GLN A 86 -2.65 2.84 12.99
CA GLN A 86 -3.84 2.83 13.85
C GLN A 86 -3.98 4.16 14.61
N VAL A 87 -2.95 5.00 14.54
CA VAL A 87 -3.00 6.44 14.82
C VAL A 87 -3.29 7.26 13.55
N GLY A 88 -3.16 6.68 12.35
CA GLY A 88 -3.23 7.38 11.05
C GLY A 88 -4.43 7.05 10.15
N LYS A 89 -5.14 5.94 10.37
CA LYS A 89 -6.37 5.58 9.64
C LYS A 89 -7.63 6.23 10.22
N LEU A 90 -7.50 7.51 10.54
CA LEU A 90 -8.57 8.51 10.53
C LEU A 90 -8.20 9.71 9.62
N ALA A 91 -7.04 9.68 8.95
CA ALA A 91 -6.42 10.86 8.34
C ALA A 91 -6.17 10.72 6.83
N ASN A 92 -7.12 10.15 6.07
CA ASN A 92 -7.23 10.48 4.65
C ASN A 92 -8.66 10.86 4.23
N ASP A 93 -9.35 11.56 5.13
CA ASP A 93 -10.03 12.79 4.73
C ASP A 93 -9.37 13.88 5.58
N LYS A 94 -8.71 14.88 4.98
CA LYS A 94 -8.61 16.15 5.72
C LYS A 94 -10.04 16.50 6.05
N CYS A 95 -10.37 16.66 7.34
CA CYS A 95 -11.70 17.09 7.75
C CYS A 95 -12.13 18.23 6.82
N ALA A 96 -13.23 18.02 6.09
CA ALA A 96 -13.75 18.97 5.12
C ALA A 96 -14.20 20.27 5.79
N PHE A 97 -14.26 20.26 7.13
CA PHE A 97 -14.63 21.36 7.98
C PHE A 97 -13.41 21.91 8.72
N LYS A 98 -13.29 23.24 8.75
CA LYS A 98 -12.28 23.96 9.54
C LYS A 98 -12.92 25.10 10.30
N LEU A 99 -12.66 25.18 11.60
CA LEU A 99 -13.10 26.29 12.44
C LEU A 99 -12.34 27.57 12.08
N ARG A 100 -13.03 28.71 12.18
CA ARG A 100 -12.44 30.04 11.96
C ARG A 100 -11.21 30.25 12.85
N GLU A 101 -10.23 30.94 12.27
CA GLU A 101 -9.08 31.43 13.03
C GLU A 101 -9.55 32.26 14.25
N GLY A 102 -9.01 31.95 15.43
CA GLY A 102 -9.41 32.55 16.72
C GLY A 102 -10.36 31.72 17.58
N ILE A 103 -10.93 30.62 17.05
CA ILE A 103 -11.70 29.67 17.86
C ILE A 103 -10.76 28.59 18.43
N GLY A 104 -10.48 28.68 19.74
CA GLY A 104 -9.59 27.73 20.42
C GLY A 104 -10.25 26.37 20.73
N SER A 105 -11.54 26.37 21.09
CA SER A 105 -12.34 25.14 21.30
C SER A 105 -13.83 25.48 21.38
N LEU A 106 -14.69 24.54 20.99
CA LEU A 106 -16.15 24.63 21.12
C LEU A 106 -16.69 23.43 21.89
N ALA A 107 -17.73 23.65 22.69
CA ALA A 107 -18.53 22.57 23.28
C ALA A 107 -19.55 22.06 22.27
N MET A 108 -19.81 20.74 22.29
CA MET A 108 -20.78 20.11 21.39
C MET A 108 -22.19 20.71 21.54
N ASP A 109 -22.59 21.01 22.78
CA ASP A 109 -23.81 21.75 23.06
C ASP A 109 -23.72 22.54 24.38
N PHE A 110 -24.72 23.36 24.67
CA PHE A 110 -24.81 24.11 25.92
C PHE A 110 -24.70 23.18 27.15
N GLY A 111 -23.67 23.37 27.96
CA GLY A 111 -23.41 22.55 29.15
C GLY A 111 -22.67 21.23 28.91
N SER A 112 -22.29 20.92 27.66
CA SER A 112 -21.51 19.71 27.36
C SER A 112 -20.06 19.84 27.83
N SER A 113 -19.51 18.74 28.36
CA SER A 113 -18.07 18.60 28.63
C SER A 113 -17.27 18.10 27.41
N GLU A 114 -17.94 17.70 26.33
CA GLU A 114 -17.32 17.30 25.06
C GLU A 114 -16.89 18.56 24.30
N LEU A 115 -15.58 18.83 24.27
CA LEU A 115 -14.95 19.94 23.56
C LEU A 115 -14.23 19.44 22.30
N PHE A 116 -14.18 20.27 21.26
CA PHE A 116 -13.41 20.01 20.05
C PHE A 116 -12.78 21.29 19.49
N ASN A 117 -11.70 21.16 18.71
CA ASN A 117 -10.99 22.26 18.07
C ASN A 117 -10.43 21.84 16.70
N ASN A 118 -9.66 22.70 16.02
CA ASN A 118 -9.09 22.39 14.70
C ASN A 118 -8.11 21.19 14.69
N ASP A 119 -7.54 20.81 15.83
CA ASP A 119 -6.63 19.66 15.94
C ASP A 119 -7.40 18.34 16.13
N THR A 120 -8.60 18.41 16.71
CA THR A 120 -9.40 17.22 17.08
C THR A 120 -10.68 17.07 16.27
N ILE A 121 -11.02 18.03 15.41
CA ILE A 121 -12.24 18.01 14.63
C ILE A 121 -12.18 16.93 13.54
N THR A 122 -13.30 16.24 13.39
CA THR A 122 -13.56 15.28 12.31
C THR A 122 -14.87 15.66 11.60
N ASP A 123 -15.10 15.15 10.40
CA ASP A 123 -16.35 15.38 9.67
C ASP A 123 -17.57 14.93 10.49
N GLU A 124 -17.43 13.83 11.23
CA GLU A 124 -18.46 13.33 12.13
C GLU A 124 -18.78 14.32 13.26
N ILE A 125 -17.75 14.91 13.89
CA ILE A 125 -17.91 15.93 14.94
C ILE A 125 -18.56 17.19 14.36
N ALA A 126 -18.11 17.65 13.20
CA ALA A 126 -18.65 18.83 12.54
C ALA A 126 -20.13 18.63 12.16
N VAL A 127 -20.47 17.50 11.54
CA VAL A 127 -21.85 17.15 11.17
C VAL A 127 -22.73 17.03 12.42
N ARG A 128 -22.28 16.34 13.48
CA ARG A 128 -23.02 16.26 14.76
C ARG A 128 -23.28 17.64 15.34
N TYR A 129 -22.26 18.50 15.36
CA TYR A 129 -22.35 19.85 15.90
C TYR A 129 -23.32 20.74 15.12
N LEU A 130 -23.32 20.63 13.79
CA LEU A 130 -24.22 21.37 12.90
C LEU A 130 -25.67 20.82 12.92
N LYS A 131 -25.86 19.52 13.14
CA LYS A 131 -27.19 18.90 13.32
C LYS A 131 -27.95 19.45 14.53
N ILE A 132 -27.25 19.89 15.57
CA ILE A 132 -27.87 20.53 16.75
C ILE A 132 -28.42 21.91 16.40
N ASN A 133 -27.64 22.71 15.65
CA ASN A 133 -28.08 24.02 15.17
C ASN A 133 -27.29 24.41 13.92
N LYS A 134 -27.95 24.38 12.76
CA LYS A 134 -27.32 24.68 11.46
C LYS A 134 -26.69 26.08 11.38
N ASN A 135 -27.17 27.04 12.16
CA ASN A 135 -26.61 28.41 12.19
C ASN A 135 -25.18 28.42 12.76
N ARG A 136 -24.75 27.34 13.42
CA ARG A 136 -23.37 27.16 13.90
C ARG A 136 -22.35 26.99 12.77
N ILE A 137 -22.79 26.86 11.51
CA ILE A 137 -21.90 26.91 10.33
C ILE A 137 -21.08 28.21 10.32
N ALA A 138 -21.60 29.29 10.94
CA ALA A 138 -20.87 30.54 11.14
C ALA A 138 -19.55 30.40 11.93
N ASN A 139 -19.33 29.29 12.64
CA ASN A 139 -18.07 29.00 13.34
C ASN A 139 -17.00 28.40 12.42
N PHE A 140 -17.36 28.02 11.19
CA PHE A 140 -16.46 27.41 10.21
C PHE A 140 -16.00 28.42 9.15
N GLU A 141 -14.77 28.27 8.68
CA GLU A 141 -14.19 28.99 7.55
C GLU A 141 -14.04 28.10 6.30
N VAL A 142 -13.87 26.80 6.48
CA VAL A 142 -13.88 25.79 5.41
C VAL A 142 -14.97 24.78 5.74
N TYR A 143 -15.76 24.42 4.74
CA TYR A 143 -16.80 23.40 4.80
C TYR A 143 -17.15 22.98 3.37
N PRO A 144 -17.65 21.76 3.15
CA PRO A 144 -18.01 21.30 1.81
C PRO A 144 -19.28 22.01 1.30
N GLU A 145 -19.40 22.21 -0.02
CA GLU A 145 -20.56 22.90 -0.62
C GLU A 145 -21.88 22.21 -0.30
N ASN A 146 -21.87 20.88 -0.18
CA ASN A 146 -23.05 20.06 0.13
C ASN A 146 -23.27 19.84 1.64
N TRP A 147 -22.68 20.65 2.53
CA TRP A 147 -22.80 20.45 3.98
C TRP A 147 -24.25 20.39 4.49
N GLU A 148 -25.16 21.15 3.88
CA GLU A 148 -26.59 21.11 4.23
C GLU A 148 -27.21 19.72 4.01
N GLU A 149 -26.73 18.97 3.02
CA GLU A 149 -27.18 17.60 2.76
C GLU A 149 -26.65 16.61 3.79
N LEU A 150 -25.45 16.85 4.33
CA LEU A 150 -24.82 16.02 5.35
C LEU A 150 -25.55 16.09 6.71
N ILE A 151 -26.25 17.19 6.96
CA ILE A 151 -26.97 17.42 8.23
C ILE A 151 -28.48 17.12 8.15
N LYS A 152 -28.97 16.59 7.02
CA LYS A 152 -30.35 16.10 6.90
C LYS A 152 -30.61 14.88 7.80
#